data_AF-A0A7U7GEL8-F1
#
_entry.id   AF-A0A7U7GEL8-F1
#
_cell.length_a   1.000
_cell.length_b   1.000
_cell.length_c   1.000
_cell.angle_alpha   90.00
_cell.angle_beta   90.00
_cell.angle_gamma   90.00
#
_symmetry.space_group_name_H-M   'P 1'
#
loop_
_entity.id
_entity.type
_entity.pdbx_description
1 polymer ?
#
loop_
_entity_poly.entity_id
_entity_poly.type
_entity_poly.pdbx_seq_one_letter_code
_entity_poly.pdbx_strand_id
1 'polypeptide(L)'
;MSAVERVDCQGDLLVVNAARASLDKQHMTFDGVNDQRLLNYLALHGHISPFFHPQITLRITAPIFIARQLMRSTVGLAVSEVSRRYVSTPPTYWHPVAWRSAVANVKQGSGGALPKAKARLVGAMYRAVLAVCDTAYRLPPQSQDRTVSRAGAGDAAAFAGNDLDLDGFAVRFLAGLSVAIRGTRAAGKPVDRGAD
;
A
#
# COMPACT_ATOMS: atom_id res chain seq x y z
N MET A 1 -10.06 3.35 2.74
CA MET A 1 -10.83 3.76 1.56
C MET A 1 -9.87 3.72 0.39
N SER A 2 -10.15 2.93 -0.65
CA SER A 2 -9.31 2.90 -1.85
C SER A 2 -10.02 3.69 -2.94
N ALA A 3 -9.31 4.56 -3.65
CA ALA A 3 -9.88 5.43 -4.67
C ALA A 3 -8.93 5.53 -5.85
N VAL A 4 -9.50 5.66 -7.05
CA VAL A 4 -8.77 5.90 -8.30
C VAL A 4 -9.44 7.06 -8.99
N GLU A 5 -8.65 8.07 -9.33
CA GLU A 5 -9.08 9.26 -10.03
C GLU A 5 -8.25 9.44 -11.30
N ARG A 6 -8.94 9.70 -12.42
CA ARG A 6 -8.27 10.06 -13.66
C ARG A 6 -7.87 11.53 -13.59
N VAL A 7 -6.57 11.79 -13.66
CA VAL A 7 -6.02 13.15 -13.74
C VAL A 7 -5.97 13.60 -15.19
N ASP A 8 -5.46 12.74 -16.07
CA ASP A 8 -5.32 13.03 -17.49
C ASP A 8 -5.34 11.74 -18.32
N CYS A 9 -5.71 11.84 -19.59
CA CYS A 9 -5.58 10.74 -20.55
C CYS A 9 -5.41 11.25 -21.99
N GLN A 10 -4.56 10.56 -22.74
CA GLN A 10 -4.45 10.74 -24.18
C GLN A 10 -5.50 9.88 -24.92
N GLY A 11 -5.84 10.28 -26.15
CA GLY A 11 -6.92 9.67 -26.93
C GLY A 11 -6.46 8.69 -28.01
N ASP A 12 -7.43 7.97 -28.56
CA ASP A 12 -7.24 6.86 -29.52
C ASP A 12 -6.59 7.29 -30.85
N LEU A 13 -6.73 8.57 -31.24
CA LEU A 13 -6.09 9.13 -32.43
C LEU A 13 -4.56 8.95 -32.39
N LEU A 14 -3.97 8.97 -31.20
CA LEU A 14 -2.54 8.84 -31.02
C LEU A 14 -2.04 7.42 -31.36
N VAL A 15 -2.83 6.40 -31.03
CA VAL A 15 -2.57 5.00 -31.42
C VAL A 15 -2.65 4.84 -32.94
N VAL A 16 -3.69 5.44 -33.54
CA VAL A 16 -3.93 5.38 -34.99
C VAL A 16 -2.81 6.06 -35.77
N ASN A 17 -2.40 7.26 -35.34
CA ASN A 17 -1.31 7.97 -35.97
C ASN A 17 0.04 7.25 -35.78
N ALA A 18 0.28 6.65 -34.61
CA ALA A 18 1.47 5.81 -34.40
C ALA A 18 1.52 4.61 -35.37
N ALA A 19 0.38 3.97 -35.62
CA ALA A 19 0.31 2.89 -36.62
C ALA A 19 0.50 3.41 -38.05
N ARG A 20 -0.16 4.51 -38.42
CA ARG A 20 -0.12 5.12 -39.76
C ARG A 20 1.22 5.77 -40.11
N ALA A 21 2.04 6.11 -39.12
CA ALA A 21 3.40 6.60 -39.33
C ALA A 21 4.26 5.63 -40.17
N SER A 22 3.98 4.31 -40.08
CA SER A 22 4.64 3.29 -40.92
C SER A 22 4.32 3.41 -42.42
N LEU A 23 3.25 4.14 -42.77
CA LEU A 23 2.77 4.37 -44.12
C LEU A 23 2.91 5.84 -44.54
N ASP A 24 3.66 6.65 -43.78
CA ASP A 24 3.81 8.09 -43.97
C ASP A 24 2.46 8.84 -44.03
N LYS A 25 1.53 8.43 -43.15
CA LYS A 25 0.17 8.99 -43.07
C LYS A 25 -0.12 9.50 -41.66
N GLN A 26 -0.90 10.59 -41.59
CA GLN A 26 -1.37 11.17 -40.34
C GLN A 26 -2.79 11.72 -40.49
N HIS A 27 -3.58 11.60 -39.44
CA HIS A 27 -4.91 12.20 -39.32
C HIS A 27 -4.89 13.31 -38.25
N MET A 28 -5.55 14.44 -38.54
CA MET A 28 -5.71 15.55 -37.59
C MET A 28 -6.90 15.33 -36.65
N THR A 29 -7.90 14.58 -37.11
CA THR A 29 -9.12 14.26 -36.37
C THR A 29 -9.39 12.77 -36.48
N PHE A 30 -10.06 12.22 -35.46
CA PHE A 30 -10.39 10.80 -35.42
C PHE A 30 -11.54 10.48 -36.37
N ASP A 31 -11.31 9.60 -37.34
CA ASP A 31 -12.37 9.06 -38.20
C ASP A 31 -13.07 7.90 -37.48
N GLY A 32 -14.28 8.16 -36.99
CA GLY A 32 -15.05 7.21 -36.20
C GLY A 32 -15.27 5.84 -36.86
N VAL A 33 -15.25 5.74 -38.19
CA VAL A 33 -15.50 4.46 -38.88
C VAL A 33 -14.19 3.78 -39.27
N ASN A 34 -13.31 4.48 -40.00
CA ASN A 34 -12.10 3.85 -40.53
C ASN A 34 -11.04 3.64 -39.45
N ASP A 35 -10.87 4.60 -38.54
CA ASP A 35 -9.84 4.50 -37.51
C ASP A 35 -10.26 3.49 -36.42
N GLN A 36 -11.56 3.35 -36.14
CA GLN A 36 -12.05 2.29 -35.26
C GLN A 36 -11.84 0.89 -35.86
N ARG A 37 -12.03 0.72 -37.18
CA ARG A 37 -11.69 -0.55 -37.87
C ARG A 37 -10.21 -0.87 -37.77
N LEU A 38 -9.34 0.14 -37.92
CA LEU A 38 -7.91 -0.03 -37.78
C LEU A 38 -7.51 -0.45 -36.35
N LEU A 39 -8.05 0.21 -35.32
CA LEU A 39 -7.80 -0.15 -33.92
C LEU A 39 -8.18 -1.61 -33.64
N ASN A 40 -9.36 -2.02 -34.09
CA ASN A 40 -9.82 -3.41 -33.95
C ASN A 40 -8.89 -4.38 -34.68
N TYR A 41 -8.46 -4.05 -35.90
CA TYR A 41 -7.50 -4.86 -36.66
C TYR A 41 -6.18 -5.02 -35.91
N LEU A 42 -5.60 -3.94 -35.38
CA LEU A 42 -4.34 -3.98 -34.62
C LEU A 42 -4.46 -4.85 -33.36
N ALA A 43 -5.56 -4.70 -32.61
CA ALA A 43 -5.80 -5.47 -31.40
C ALA A 43 -5.98 -6.97 -31.69
N LEU A 44 -6.72 -7.33 -32.74
CA LEU A 44 -6.97 -8.71 -33.12
C LEU A 44 -5.71 -9.44 -33.62
N HIS A 45 -4.80 -8.73 -34.29
CA HIS A 45 -3.58 -9.30 -34.85
C HIS A 45 -2.35 -9.16 -33.94
N GLY A 46 -2.52 -8.64 -32.71
CA GLY A 46 -1.43 -8.54 -31.74
C GLY A 46 -0.38 -7.47 -32.06
N HIS A 47 -0.73 -6.45 -32.86
CA HIS A 47 0.14 -5.30 -33.13
C HIS A 47 0.13 -4.35 -31.93
N ILE A 48 0.91 -4.68 -30.90
CA ILE A 48 0.89 -3.97 -29.62
C ILE A 48 1.70 -2.66 -29.61
N SER A 49 2.66 -2.47 -30.52
CA SER A 49 3.56 -1.31 -30.46
C SER A 49 2.86 0.05 -30.49
N PRO A 50 1.80 0.28 -31.32
CA PRO A 50 1.09 1.56 -31.31
C PRO A 50 0.36 1.84 -29.99
N PHE A 51 0.02 0.80 -29.22
CA PHE A 51 -0.69 0.93 -27.94
C PHE A 51 0.21 1.36 -26.76
N PHE A 52 1.54 1.43 -26.94
CA PHE A 52 2.45 1.97 -25.91
C PHE A 52 2.56 3.49 -25.93
N HIS A 53 2.08 4.14 -26.98
CA HIS A 53 2.15 5.59 -27.12
C HIS A 53 1.14 6.36 -26.24
N PRO A 54 -0.15 5.99 -26.14
CA PRO A 54 -1.08 6.72 -25.28
C PRO A 54 -0.73 6.55 -23.80
N GLN A 55 -0.80 7.65 -23.07
CA GLN A 55 -0.54 7.68 -21.63
C GLN A 55 -1.81 8.04 -20.85
N ILE A 56 -1.94 7.47 -19.65
CA ILE A 56 -2.96 7.82 -18.67
C ILE A 56 -2.29 8.19 -17.35
N THR A 57 -2.73 9.29 -16.76
CA THR A 57 -2.25 9.75 -15.45
C THR A 57 -3.34 9.51 -14.42
N LEU A 58 -3.02 8.72 -13.40
CA LEU A 58 -3.95 8.31 -12.36
C LEU A 58 -3.46 8.80 -11.00
N ARG A 59 -4.40 9.31 -10.19
CA ARG A 59 -4.19 9.53 -8.76
C ARG A 59 -4.84 8.39 -7.99
N ILE A 60 -4.01 7.58 -7.34
CA ILE A 60 -4.44 6.36 -6.66
C ILE A 60 -4.24 6.52 -5.16
N THR A 61 -5.30 6.31 -4.40
CA THR A 61 -5.24 6.15 -2.94
C THR A 61 -5.45 4.68 -2.63
N ALA A 62 -4.42 4.01 -2.12
CA ALA A 62 -4.48 2.59 -1.81
C ALA A 62 -3.67 2.24 -0.54
N PRO A 63 -4.00 1.15 0.16
CA PRO A 63 -3.18 0.63 1.25
C PRO A 63 -1.80 0.19 0.73
N ILE A 64 -0.77 0.30 1.58
CA ILE A 64 0.63 -0.02 1.22
C ILE A 64 0.79 -1.41 0.60
N PHE A 65 0.07 -2.42 1.11
CA PHE A 65 0.17 -3.78 0.58
C PHE A 65 -0.41 -3.92 -0.85
N ILE A 66 -1.38 -3.09 -1.24
CA ILE A 66 -1.90 -3.03 -2.61
C ILE A 66 -0.96 -2.19 -3.48
N ALA A 67 -0.48 -1.04 -2.97
CA ALA A 67 0.47 -0.20 -3.68
C ALA A 67 1.74 -0.97 -4.08
N ARG A 68 2.26 -1.82 -3.18
CA ARG A 68 3.40 -2.71 -3.46
C ARG A 68 3.13 -3.76 -4.55
N GLN A 69 1.88 -4.19 -4.72
CA GLN A 69 1.51 -5.09 -5.82
C GLN A 69 1.48 -4.33 -7.14
N LEU A 70 0.91 -3.12 -7.13
CA LEU A 70 0.87 -2.25 -8.31
C LEU A 70 2.27 -1.88 -8.81
N MET A 71 3.16 -1.48 -7.88
CA MET A 71 4.54 -1.09 -8.17
C MET A 71 5.44 -2.24 -8.65
N ARG A 72 4.93 -3.47 -8.75
CA ARG A 72 5.68 -4.60 -9.33
C ARG A 72 5.84 -4.48 -10.84
N SER A 73 4.88 -3.86 -11.54
CA SER A 73 4.99 -3.71 -12.99
C SER A 73 6.00 -2.60 -13.31
N THR A 74 7.15 -2.99 -13.86
CA THR A 74 8.17 -2.02 -14.30
C THR A 74 7.88 -1.44 -15.68
N VAL A 75 7.12 -2.17 -16.50
CA VAL A 75 6.80 -1.77 -17.88
C VAL A 75 5.51 -0.96 -17.88
N GLY A 76 5.57 0.24 -18.47
CA GLY A 76 4.40 1.10 -18.69
C GLY A 76 3.87 1.81 -17.45
N LEU A 77 4.57 1.73 -16.30
CA LEU A 77 4.15 2.37 -15.06
C LEU A 77 5.25 3.30 -14.55
N ALA A 78 4.94 4.60 -14.51
CA ALA A 78 5.73 5.61 -13.81
C ALA A 78 4.99 6.02 -12.54
N VAL A 79 5.64 5.92 -11.38
CA VAL A 79 4.99 6.15 -10.07
C VAL A 79 5.69 7.25 -9.30
N SER A 80 4.90 8.11 -8.68
CA SER A 80 5.32 9.03 -7.63
C SER A 80 4.42 8.84 -6.42
N GLU A 81 4.98 8.53 -5.26
CA GLU A 81 4.26 8.30 -4.00
C GLU A 81 4.53 9.45 -3.01
N VAL A 82 3.54 9.76 -2.17
CA VAL A 82 3.72 10.68 -1.05
C VAL A 82 4.75 10.14 -0.08
N SER A 83 5.87 10.84 0.06
CA SER A 83 6.95 10.44 0.96
C SER A 83 6.73 10.92 2.39
N ARG A 84 6.71 9.97 3.32
CA ARG A 84 6.66 10.24 4.77
C ARG A 84 7.92 10.87 5.34
N ARG A 85 8.99 10.97 4.53
CA ARG A 85 10.20 11.73 4.87
C ARG A 85 9.93 13.23 4.98
N TYR A 86 8.93 13.72 4.23
CA TYR A 86 8.64 15.14 4.09
C TYR A 86 7.22 15.51 4.54
N VAL A 87 6.28 14.57 4.52
CA VAL A 87 4.86 14.81 4.85
C VAL A 87 4.47 14.14 6.17
N SER A 88 4.15 14.97 7.16
CA SER A 88 3.82 14.57 8.54
C SER A 88 2.31 14.42 8.82
N THR A 89 1.47 14.36 7.78
CA THR A 89 0.02 14.18 7.97
C THR A 89 -0.30 12.87 8.69
N PRO A 90 -1.33 12.81 9.54
CA PRO A 90 -1.74 11.56 10.17
C PRO A 90 -2.05 10.46 9.11
N PRO A 91 -1.69 9.19 9.36
CA PRO A 91 -2.00 8.10 8.45
C PRO A 91 -3.50 7.79 8.47
N THR A 92 -4.01 7.32 7.34
CA THR A 92 -5.33 6.72 7.25
C THR A 92 -5.18 5.21 7.19
N TYR A 93 -6.05 4.49 7.91
CA TYR A 93 -6.02 3.03 7.94
C TYR A 93 -7.08 2.45 7.01
N TRP A 94 -6.73 1.32 6.41
CA TRP A 94 -7.69 0.55 5.62
C TRP A 94 -8.55 -0.30 6.55
N HIS A 95 -9.85 -0.38 6.28
CA HIS A 95 -10.74 -1.26 7.02
C HIS A 95 -11.46 -2.16 6.01
N PRO A 96 -11.39 -3.49 6.16
CA PRO A 96 -12.13 -4.40 5.29
C PRO A 96 -13.63 -4.25 5.54
N VAL A 97 -14.42 -4.22 4.46
CA VAL A 97 -15.88 -4.29 4.54
C VAL A 97 -16.32 -5.67 5.03
N ALA A 98 -15.64 -6.73 4.58
CA ALA A 98 -15.85 -8.09 5.03
C ALA A 98 -14.54 -8.87 4.99
N TRP A 99 -14.33 -9.76 5.96
CA TRP A 99 -13.23 -10.70 5.96
C TRP A 99 -13.55 -11.86 5.02
N ARG A 100 -12.56 -12.26 4.22
CA ARG A 100 -12.67 -13.38 3.27
C ARG A 100 -11.85 -14.56 3.76
N SER A 101 -12.31 -15.78 3.48
CA SER A 101 -11.53 -16.99 3.76
C SER A 101 -10.36 -17.12 2.78
N ALA A 102 -9.30 -17.81 3.19
CA ALA A 102 -8.33 -18.31 2.22
C ALA A 102 -8.98 -19.41 1.36
N VAL A 103 -8.52 -19.57 0.13
CA VAL A 103 -8.86 -20.71 -0.74
C VAL A 103 -7.69 -21.69 -0.71
N ALA A 104 -7.98 -22.99 -0.82
CA ALA A 104 -6.96 -24.05 -0.84
C ALA A 104 -6.09 -24.03 -2.11
N ASN A 105 -6.61 -23.46 -3.20
CA ASN A 105 -5.92 -23.35 -4.49
C ASN A 105 -5.14 -22.03 -4.58
N VAL A 106 -3.82 -22.11 -4.69
CA VAL A 106 -2.90 -20.95 -4.80
C VAL A 106 -3.26 -20.02 -5.97
N LYS A 107 -3.90 -20.53 -7.04
CA LYS A 107 -4.32 -19.72 -8.21
C LYS A 107 -5.42 -18.70 -7.89
N GLN A 108 -6.15 -18.87 -6.80
CA GLN A 108 -7.25 -17.99 -6.37
C GLN A 108 -6.92 -17.45 -4.97
N GLY A 109 -6.51 -16.18 -4.90
CA GLY A 109 -5.98 -15.57 -3.67
C GLY A 109 -7.02 -15.27 -2.58
N SER A 110 -8.33 -15.46 -2.84
CA SER A 110 -9.36 -15.31 -1.82
C SER A 110 -10.57 -16.20 -2.08
N GLY A 111 -11.16 -16.71 -1.00
CA GLY A 111 -12.41 -17.47 -1.00
C GLY A 111 -13.62 -16.61 -0.69
N GLY A 112 -14.68 -17.26 -0.20
CA GLY A 112 -15.93 -16.60 0.19
C GLY A 112 -15.83 -15.79 1.48
N ALA A 113 -16.98 -15.35 1.99
CA ALA A 113 -17.05 -14.65 3.28
C ALA A 113 -16.59 -15.57 4.42
N LEU A 114 -15.79 -15.02 5.34
CA LEU A 114 -15.35 -15.75 6.52
C LEU A 114 -16.55 -15.95 7.48
N PRO A 115 -16.69 -17.12 8.13
CA PRO A 115 -17.76 -17.36 9.09
C PRO A 115 -17.82 -16.29 10.19
N LYS A 116 -19.03 -15.85 10.57
CA LYS A 116 -19.27 -14.68 11.44
C LYS A 116 -18.42 -14.69 12.72
N ALA A 117 -18.31 -15.84 13.40
CA ALA A 117 -17.51 -15.96 14.63
C ALA A 117 -16.03 -15.66 14.39
N LYS A 118 -15.43 -16.25 13.35
CA LYS A 118 -14.03 -16.02 12.96
C LYS A 118 -13.83 -14.59 12.46
N ALA A 119 -14.76 -14.06 11.66
CA ALA A 119 -14.72 -12.68 11.18
C ALA A 119 -14.76 -11.65 12.32
N ARG A 120 -15.53 -11.90 13.39
CA ARG A 120 -15.55 -11.05 14.59
C ARG A 120 -14.21 -11.08 15.32
N LEU A 121 -13.63 -12.26 15.52
CA LEU A 121 -12.34 -12.44 16.18
C LEU A 121 -11.21 -11.71 15.41
N VAL A 122 -11.09 -11.99 14.11
CA VAL A 122 -10.09 -11.36 13.25
C VAL A 122 -10.28 -9.85 13.19
N GLY A 123 -11.53 -9.38 13.10
CA GLY A 123 -11.84 -7.95 13.16
C GLY A 123 -11.44 -7.29 14.48
N ALA A 124 -11.62 -7.96 15.61
CA ALA A 124 -11.19 -7.44 16.92
C ALA A 124 -9.66 -7.37 17.03
N MET A 125 -8.96 -8.43 16.62
CA MET A 125 -7.49 -8.46 16.59
C MET A 125 -6.94 -7.35 15.69
N TYR A 126 -7.52 -7.18 14.50
CA TYR A 126 -7.11 -6.15 13.55
C TYR A 126 -7.25 -4.74 14.15
N ARG A 127 -8.39 -4.44 14.79
CA ARG A 127 -8.60 -3.14 15.45
C ARG A 127 -7.62 -2.90 16.61
N ALA A 128 -7.33 -3.93 17.40
CA ALA A 128 -6.35 -3.83 18.49
C ALA A 128 -4.96 -3.49 17.95
N VAL A 129 -4.51 -4.16 16.88
CA VAL A 129 -3.24 -3.86 16.21
C VAL A 129 -3.22 -2.42 15.68
N LEU A 130 -4.29 -1.98 15.01
CA LEU A 130 -4.37 -0.61 14.50
C LEU A 130 -4.30 0.44 15.62
N ALA A 131 -4.91 0.19 16.77
CA ALA A 131 -4.84 1.10 17.92
C ALA A 131 -3.40 1.23 18.46
N VAL A 132 -2.65 0.12 18.48
CA VAL A 132 -1.22 0.13 18.85
C VAL A 132 -0.41 0.90 17.81
N CYS A 133 -0.65 0.67 16.51
CA CYS A 133 0.04 1.41 15.44
C CYS A 133 -0.27 2.91 15.47
N ASP A 134 -1.51 3.32 15.73
CA ASP A 134 -1.89 4.73 15.88
C ASP A 134 -1.22 5.36 17.09
N THR A 135 -1.19 4.66 18.23
CA THR A 135 -0.46 5.10 19.42
C THR A 135 1.02 5.30 19.10
N ALA A 136 1.65 4.30 18.47
CA ALA A 136 3.07 4.35 18.09
C ALA A 136 3.38 5.52 17.14
N TYR A 137 2.46 5.85 16.23
CA TYR A 137 2.63 6.97 15.30
C TYR A 137 2.49 8.34 15.99
N ARG A 138 1.67 8.42 17.04
CA ARG A 138 1.46 9.66 17.82
C ARG A 138 2.54 9.90 18.86
N LEU A 139 3.28 8.86 19.25
CA LEU A 139 4.45 9.05 20.10
C LEU A 139 5.42 9.99 19.35
N PRO A 140 5.89 11.07 20.01
CA PRO A 140 6.92 11.91 19.40
C PRO A 140 8.11 11.02 19.02
N PRO A 141 8.79 11.29 17.90
CA PRO A 141 10.00 10.54 17.57
C PRO A 141 10.90 10.60 18.80
N GLN A 142 11.17 9.45 19.43
CA GLN A 142 12.17 9.38 20.49
C GLN A 142 13.45 9.89 19.83
N SER A 143 13.92 11.05 20.32
CA SER A 143 15.02 11.84 19.77
C SER A 143 15.97 11.02 18.89
N GLN A 144 15.78 11.08 17.58
CA GLN A 144 16.92 10.90 16.68
C GLN A 144 17.74 12.16 16.88
N ASP A 145 18.89 12.00 17.51
CA ASP A 145 19.84 13.07 17.80
C ASP A 145 20.05 13.88 16.52
N ARG A 146 19.53 15.11 16.49
CA ARG A 146 19.62 16.02 15.34
C ARG A 146 20.95 16.78 15.34
N THR A 147 22.03 16.19 15.86
CA THR A 147 23.38 16.73 15.68
C THR A 147 24.00 16.17 14.40
N VAL A 148 23.39 16.48 13.26
CA VAL A 148 24.17 16.57 12.02
C VAL A 148 24.69 17.99 11.99
N SER A 149 25.91 18.17 12.52
CA SER A 149 26.71 19.35 12.25
C SER A 149 26.73 19.56 10.74
N ARG A 150 26.38 20.78 10.30
CA ARG A 150 26.55 21.20 8.91
C ARG A 150 28.04 21.17 8.58
N ALA A 151 28.52 20.04 8.07
CA ALA A 151 29.81 19.94 7.41
C ALA A 151 29.56 19.64 5.93
N GLY A 152 30.06 20.53 5.07
CA GLY A 152 30.54 20.23 3.71
C GLY A 152 29.55 19.63 2.71
N ALA A 153 29.40 20.34 1.59
CA ALA A 153 28.75 19.82 0.40
C ALA A 153 29.34 18.47 -0.07
N GLY A 154 28.44 17.57 -0.47
CA GLY A 154 28.76 16.42 -1.32
C GLY A 154 28.94 15.10 -0.59
N ASP A 155 27.84 14.52 -0.09
CA ASP A 155 27.63 13.08 -0.11
C ASP A 155 26.16 12.76 0.22
N ALA A 156 25.50 12.05 -0.69
CA ALA A 156 24.09 11.69 -0.59
C ALA A 156 23.89 10.56 0.44
N ALA A 157 23.86 10.91 1.73
CA ALA A 157 23.51 9.98 2.79
C ALA A 157 21.97 9.78 2.83
N ALA A 158 21.52 8.68 2.23
CA ALA A 158 20.17 8.17 2.38
C ALA A 158 19.96 7.60 3.79
N PHE A 159 19.63 8.45 4.76
CA PHE A 159 19.05 8.00 6.04
C PHE A 159 17.62 8.48 6.14
N ALA A 160 16.71 7.65 5.64
CA ALA A 160 15.28 7.81 5.87
C ALA A 160 14.53 6.50 5.57
N GLY A 161 14.90 5.45 6.29
CA GLY A 161 13.94 4.44 6.69
C GLY A 161 13.65 4.68 8.16
N ASN A 162 12.38 4.64 8.57
CA ASN A 162 12.15 4.15 9.92
C ASN A 162 12.74 2.74 9.92
N ASP A 163 13.86 2.54 10.61
CA ASP A 163 14.18 1.24 11.18
C ASP A 163 13.08 0.99 12.22
N LEU A 164 11.92 0.57 11.71
CA LEU A 164 11.02 -0.28 12.48
C LEU A 164 11.82 -1.56 12.67
N ASP A 165 12.65 -1.56 13.71
CA ASP A 165 13.23 -2.75 14.30
C ASP A 165 12.04 -3.64 14.70
N LEU A 166 11.55 -4.42 13.73
CA LEU A 166 10.44 -5.35 13.89
C LEU A 166 10.80 -6.39 14.94
N ASP A 167 12.09 -6.68 15.10
CA ASP A 167 12.62 -7.59 16.10
C ASP A 167 12.55 -6.95 17.49
N GLY A 168 12.97 -5.69 17.64
CA GLY A 168 12.82 -4.92 18.89
C GLY A 168 11.37 -4.67 19.30
N PHE A 169 10.47 -4.39 18.36
CA PHE A 169 9.04 -4.23 18.64
C PHE A 169 8.40 -5.56 19.05
N ALA A 170 8.70 -6.67 18.38
CA ALA A 170 8.19 -7.99 18.74
C ALA A 170 8.69 -8.43 20.13
N VAL A 171 9.97 -8.22 20.43
CA VAL A 171 10.57 -8.54 21.74
C VAL A 171 9.94 -7.68 22.85
N ARG A 172 9.71 -6.38 22.61
CA ARG A 172 9.09 -5.48 23.60
C ARG A 172 7.59 -5.75 23.79
N PHE A 173 6.87 -6.11 22.73
CA PHE A 173 5.46 -6.51 22.81
C PHE A 173 5.29 -7.83 23.58
N LEU A 174 6.13 -8.83 23.30
CA LEU A 174 6.15 -10.10 24.04
C LEU A 174 6.58 -9.92 25.50
N ALA A 175 7.54 -9.03 25.77
CA ALA A 175 7.94 -8.66 27.14
C ALA A 175 6.80 -7.96 27.90
N GLY A 176 6.09 -7.03 27.26
CA GLY A 176 4.92 -6.37 27.82
C GLY A 176 3.76 -7.34 28.11
N LEU A 177 3.54 -8.31 27.21
CA LEU A 177 2.55 -9.36 27.42
C LEU A 177 2.93 -10.28 28.60
N SER A 178 4.21 -10.62 28.75
CA SER A 178 4.75 -11.40 29.87
C SER A 178 4.55 -10.71 31.23
N VAL A 179 4.75 -9.39 31.28
CA VAL A 179 4.53 -8.58 32.50
C VAL A 179 3.05 -8.50 32.84
N ALA A 180 2.16 -8.32 31.85
CA ALA A 180 0.71 -8.33 32.06
C ALA A 180 0.19 -9.70 32.54
N ILE A 181 0.76 -10.80 32.05
CA ILE A 181 0.41 -12.16 32.46
C ILE A 181 0.97 -12.50 33.86
N ARG A 182 2.17 -11.99 34.22
CA ARG A 182 2.74 -12.20 35.57
C ARG A 182 2.07 -11.32 36.64
N GLY A 183 1.60 -10.13 36.28
CA GLY A 183 0.89 -9.21 37.19
C GLY A 183 -0.48 -9.72 37.68
N THR A 184 -1.05 -10.72 37.02
CA THR A 184 -2.34 -11.33 37.41
C THR A 184 -2.21 -12.54 38.35
N ARG A 185 -0.99 -13.01 38.65
CA ARG A 185 -0.76 -14.13 39.60
C ARG A 185 -0.43 -13.70 41.03
N ALA A 186 -0.31 -12.40 41.33
CA ALA A 186 0.10 -11.90 42.65
C ALA A 186 -1.07 -11.41 43.55
N ALA A 187 -2.28 -11.92 43.37
CA ALA A 187 -3.41 -11.69 44.28
C ALA A 187 -3.77 -12.98 45.04
N GLY A 188 -2.84 -13.46 45.87
CA GLY A 188 -3.04 -14.62 46.76
C GLY A 188 -3.18 -14.17 48.22
N LYS A 189 -4.43 -14.19 48.71
CA LYS A 189 -4.99 -14.19 50.09
C LYS A 189 -4.17 -13.60 51.26
N PRO A 190 -4.74 -12.68 52.09
CA PRO A 190 -4.08 -12.23 53.31
C PRO A 190 -4.00 -13.38 54.33
N VAL A 191 -2.79 -13.64 54.83
CA VAL A 191 -2.52 -14.59 55.91
C VAL A 191 -2.83 -13.91 57.24
N ASP A 192 -3.80 -14.47 57.96
CA ASP A 192 -4.20 -14.09 59.32
C ASP A 192 -3.05 -14.38 60.29
N ARG A 193 -2.62 -13.36 61.05
CA ARG A 193 -1.68 -13.55 62.17
C ARG A 193 -2.47 -13.41 63.46
N GLY A 194 -2.83 -14.56 64.03
CA GLY A 194 -3.28 -14.64 65.42
C GLY A 194 -2.20 -14.09 66.35
N ALA A 195 -2.62 -13.23 67.26
CA ALA A 195 -1.83 -12.81 68.41
C ALA A 195 -2.14 -13.78 69.56
N ASP A 196 -1.13 -14.58 69.93
CA ASP A 196 -0.93 -15.07 71.29
C ASP A 196 0.08 -14.14 71.97
#